data_AF-A0A445DWF8-F1
#
_entry.id   AF-A0A445DWF8-F1
#
_cell.length_a   1.000
_cell.length_b   1.000
_cell.length_c   1.000
_cell.angle_alpha   90.00
_cell.angle_beta   90.00
_cell.angle_gamma   90.00
#
_symmetry.space_group_name_H-M   'P 1'
#
loop_
_entity.id
_entity.type
_entity.pdbx_description
1 polymer ?
#
loop_
_entity_poly.entity_id
_entity_poly.type
_entity_poly.pdbx_seq_one_letter_code
_entity_poly.pdbx_strand_id
1 'polypeptide(L)'
;MSYIVCYTFTWIHVKCQLQETCLASKDAMPFELLKKKLFSRLNTMGIRITKTYEEEWSYIPVGGSLPNTEQKNLAFGAAASYSVVRSLSEAPKYASVIASILKEGHTSSIITHERSKENLSMQAWNTLWPQERKRQRAFFLFGLALILQLDIEGIRTFFHTFFRLPNWMWQGFLGSSLSSTDLVLFAFYMFIVAPNNLRMCLVRHLLSDPTGTTMVRTYLTI
;
A
#
# COMPACT_ATOMS: atom_id res chain seq x y z
N MET A 1 -16.66 3.09 7.40
CA MET A 1 -17.44 2.02 6.75
C MET A 1 -16.45 1.10 6.04
N SER A 2 -16.70 -0.21 6.04
CA SER A 2 -15.68 -1.22 5.74
C SER A 2 -16.09 -2.02 4.51
N TYR A 3 -15.26 -2.00 3.48
CA TYR A 3 -15.56 -2.61 2.18
C TYR A 3 -15.04 -4.01 2.13
N ILE A 4 -15.85 -4.94 1.66
CA ILE A 4 -15.53 -6.35 1.80
C ILE A 4 -15.36 -6.99 0.44
N VAL A 5 -14.18 -7.55 0.21
CA VAL A 5 -13.79 -8.18 -1.04
C VAL A 5 -13.61 -9.67 -0.80
N CYS A 6 -14.17 -10.46 -1.71
CA CYS A 6 -14.00 -11.90 -1.73
C CYS A 6 -12.96 -12.27 -2.79
N TYR A 7 -11.93 -13.02 -2.39
CA TYR A 7 -10.93 -13.55 -3.33
C TYR A 7 -10.99 -15.07 -3.33
N THR A 8 -10.78 -15.65 -4.51
CA THR A 8 -10.68 -17.09 -4.71
C THR A 8 -9.36 -17.40 -5.39
N PHE A 9 -8.50 -18.20 -4.75
CA PHE A 9 -7.27 -18.71 -5.37
C PHE A 9 -7.36 -20.22 -5.55
N THR A 10 -7.25 -20.68 -6.80
CA THR A 10 -7.32 -22.11 -7.10
C THR A 10 -5.93 -22.73 -6.97
N TRP A 11 -5.80 -23.73 -6.11
CA TRP A 11 -4.55 -24.47 -5.90
C TRP A 11 -4.44 -25.68 -6.83
N ILE A 12 -5.53 -26.44 -6.96
CA ILE A 12 -5.71 -27.62 -7.84
C ILE A 12 -7.17 -27.55 -8.31
N HIS A 13 -7.57 -28.20 -9.41
CA HIS A 13 -8.92 -28.16 -10.00
C HIS A 13 -10.11 -28.23 -9.01
N VAL A 14 -9.93 -28.79 -7.79
CA VAL A 14 -10.96 -28.91 -6.75
C VAL A 14 -10.61 -28.27 -5.39
N LYS A 15 -9.43 -27.66 -5.23
CA LYS A 15 -9.02 -27.00 -3.97
C LYS A 15 -8.88 -25.49 -4.21
N CYS A 16 -9.60 -24.69 -3.41
CA CYS A 16 -9.51 -23.24 -3.46
C CYS A 16 -9.36 -22.65 -2.05
N GLN A 17 -8.67 -21.51 -1.99
CA GLN A 17 -8.68 -20.63 -0.83
C GLN A 17 -9.79 -19.62 -1.02
N LEU A 18 -10.66 -19.50 -0.02
CA LEU A 18 -11.79 -18.57 0.01
C LEU A 18 -11.55 -17.58 1.15
N GLN A 19 -11.48 -16.29 0.81
CA GLN A 19 -11.21 -15.26 1.79
C GLN A 19 -12.18 -14.10 1.61
N GLU A 20 -12.82 -13.70 2.70
CA GLU A 20 -13.58 -12.46 2.80
C GLU A 20 -12.74 -11.47 3.61
N THR A 21 -12.31 -10.37 3.01
CA THR A 21 -11.44 -9.38 3.65
C THR A 21 -12.06 -8.00 3.64
N CYS A 22 -11.80 -7.22 4.67
CA CYS A 22 -12.07 -5.80 4.66
C CYS A 22 -10.94 -5.06 3.94
N LEU A 23 -11.23 -4.41 2.80
CA LEU A 23 -10.30 -3.58 2.04
C LEU A 23 -9.63 -2.51 2.91
N ALA A 24 -10.44 -1.75 3.65
CA ALA A 24 -9.97 -0.73 4.58
C ALA A 24 -11.07 -0.37 5.57
N SER A 25 -10.67 -0.14 6.82
CA SER A 25 -11.55 0.34 7.90
C SER A 25 -10.71 1.12 8.90
N LYS A 26 -11.31 2.09 9.58
CA LYS A 26 -10.65 2.80 10.69
C LYS A 26 -10.44 1.85 11.87
N ASP A 27 -11.47 1.08 12.18
CA ASP A 27 -11.45 0.09 13.26
C ASP A 27 -11.31 -1.32 12.68
N ALA A 28 -10.66 -2.21 13.43
CA ALA A 28 -10.55 -3.61 13.04
C ALA A 28 -11.95 -4.22 12.87
N MET A 29 -12.19 -4.87 11.73
CA MET A 29 -13.46 -5.55 11.48
C MET A 29 -13.52 -6.86 12.26
N PRO A 30 -14.63 -7.14 12.98
CA PRO A 30 -14.79 -8.40 13.69
C PRO A 30 -14.71 -9.57 12.72
N PHE A 31 -13.86 -10.54 13.05
CA PHE A 31 -13.66 -11.75 12.27
C PHE A 31 -14.95 -12.55 12.05
N GLU A 32 -15.83 -12.61 13.05
CA GLU A 32 -17.14 -13.24 12.94
C GLU A 32 -18.04 -12.58 11.89
N LEU A 33 -17.96 -11.25 11.73
CA LEU A 33 -18.72 -10.54 10.72
C LEU A 33 -18.21 -10.89 9.31
N LEU A 34 -16.89 -10.97 9.13
CA LEU A 34 -16.26 -11.37 7.87
C LEU A 34 -16.64 -12.81 7.51
N LYS A 35 -16.56 -13.74 8.48
CA LYS A 35 -16.96 -15.13 8.31
C LYS A 35 -18.43 -15.25 7.92
N LYS A 36 -19.34 -14.58 8.63
CA LYS A 36 -20.77 -14.57 8.29
C LYS A 36 -21.02 -14.07 6.86
N LYS A 37 -20.31 -13.03 6.43
CA LYS A 37 -20.42 -12.49 5.07
C LYS A 37 -19.86 -13.42 4.01
N LEU A 38 -18.73 -14.07 4.28
CA LEU A 38 -18.17 -15.11 3.41
C LEU A 38 -19.21 -16.19 3.14
N PHE A 39 -19.75 -16.81 4.20
CA PHE A 39 -20.73 -17.89 4.06
C PHE A 39 -22.02 -17.43 3.38
N SER A 40 -22.49 -16.22 3.67
CA SER A 40 -23.66 -15.64 2.98
C SER A 40 -23.42 -15.49 1.47
N ARG A 41 -22.22 -15.02 1.07
CA ARG A 41 -21.85 -14.87 -0.34
C ARG A 41 -21.70 -16.22 -1.03
N LEU A 42 -21.01 -17.18 -0.41
CA LEU A 42 -20.85 -18.53 -0.94
C LEU A 42 -22.20 -19.21 -1.17
N ASN A 43 -23.12 -19.09 -0.21
CA ASN A 43 -24.48 -19.61 -0.35
C ASN A 43 -25.23 -18.95 -1.51
N THR A 44 -25.11 -17.63 -1.67
CA THR A 44 -25.72 -16.89 -2.79
C THR A 44 -25.14 -17.33 -4.15
N MET A 45 -23.87 -17.70 -4.21
CA MET A 45 -23.20 -18.22 -5.40
C MET A 45 -23.46 -19.71 -5.65
N GLY A 46 -24.20 -20.39 -4.77
CA GLY A 46 -24.42 -21.84 -4.84
C GLY A 46 -23.15 -22.67 -4.56
N ILE A 47 -22.12 -22.07 -3.97
CA ILE A 47 -20.86 -22.74 -3.66
C ILE A 47 -21.03 -23.51 -2.35
N ARG A 48 -20.91 -24.84 -2.43
CA ARG A 48 -20.97 -25.73 -1.26
C ARG A 48 -19.57 -26.17 -0.83
N ILE A 49 -19.17 -25.79 0.39
CA ILE A 49 -17.92 -26.27 0.99
C ILE A 49 -18.13 -27.73 1.42
N THR A 50 -17.32 -28.64 0.89
CA THR A 50 -17.34 -30.07 1.25
C THR A 50 -16.35 -30.38 2.36
N LYS A 51 -15.20 -29.69 2.39
CA LYS A 51 -14.14 -29.88 3.38
C LYS A 51 -13.35 -28.59 3.57
N THR A 52 -13.10 -28.23 4.83
CA THR A 52 -12.16 -27.18 5.23
C THR A 52 -10.87 -27.84 5.70
N TYR A 53 -9.73 -27.41 5.16
CA TYR A 53 -8.41 -27.92 5.57
C TYR A 53 -7.79 -27.02 6.63
N GLU A 54 -7.82 -25.71 6.40
CA GLU A 54 -7.22 -24.70 7.25
C GLU A 54 -8.14 -23.47 7.32
N GLU A 55 -8.10 -22.77 8.45
CA GLU A 55 -8.77 -21.49 8.68
C GLU A 55 -7.73 -20.52 9.23
N GLU A 56 -7.53 -19.39 8.54
CA GLU A 56 -6.54 -18.37 8.90
C GLU A 56 -7.24 -17.03 9.17
N TRP A 57 -6.78 -16.35 10.22
CA TRP A 57 -7.20 -15.01 10.57
C TRP A 57 -6.01 -14.07 10.46
N SER A 58 -6.15 -13.03 9.64
CA SER A 58 -5.08 -12.08 9.41
C SER A 58 -5.55 -10.65 9.64
N TYR A 59 -4.72 -9.88 10.34
CA TYR A 59 -4.90 -8.45 10.54
C TYR A 59 -3.70 -7.72 9.90
N ILE A 60 -3.99 -6.85 8.94
CA ILE A 60 -2.97 -6.11 8.21
C ILE A 60 -3.15 -4.62 8.54
N PRO A 61 -2.28 -4.03 9.38
CA PRO A 61 -2.32 -2.60 9.62
C PRO A 61 -1.89 -1.86 8.34
N VAL A 62 -2.85 -1.20 7.70
CA VAL A 62 -2.61 -0.35 6.53
C VAL A 62 -2.56 1.12 6.95
N GLY A 63 -1.66 1.89 6.35
CA GLY A 63 -1.59 3.34 6.57
C GLY A 63 -0.83 3.80 7.81
N GLY A 64 0.03 2.97 8.41
CA GLY A 64 0.88 3.36 9.54
C GLY A 64 1.85 4.51 9.24
N SER A 65 2.51 5.03 10.27
CA SER A 65 3.55 6.06 10.11
C SER A 65 4.75 5.55 9.31
N LEU A 66 5.48 6.47 8.66
CA LEU A 66 6.79 6.13 8.11
C LEU A 66 7.73 5.73 9.26
N PRO A 67 8.59 4.72 9.05
CA PRO A 67 9.67 4.47 10.00
C PRO A 67 10.57 5.70 10.09
N ASN A 68 11.11 5.97 11.28
CA ASN A 68 12.09 7.03 11.45
C ASN A 68 13.36 6.66 10.66
N THR A 69 13.68 7.41 9.61
CA THR A 69 14.84 7.15 8.74
C THR A 69 16.18 7.60 9.34
N GLU A 70 16.15 8.28 10.48
CA GLU A 70 17.35 8.74 11.20
C GLU A 70 17.80 7.74 12.28
N GLN A 71 16.98 6.73 12.57
CA GLN A 71 17.28 5.75 13.60
C GLN A 71 18.42 4.80 13.16
N LYS A 72 19.16 4.29 14.14
CA LYS A 72 20.29 3.36 13.89
C LYS A 72 19.81 1.95 13.52
N ASN A 73 18.70 1.52 14.10
CA ASN A 73 18.14 0.19 13.86
C ASN A 73 17.49 0.15 12.48
N LEU A 74 17.84 -0.84 11.69
CA LEU A 74 17.25 -1.05 10.38
C LEU A 74 16.03 -1.95 10.49
N ALA A 75 15.06 -1.75 9.60
CA ALA A 75 13.92 -2.64 9.45
C ALA A 75 13.75 -2.99 7.97
N PHE A 76 13.09 -4.12 7.70
CA PHE A 76 12.77 -4.54 6.35
C PHE A 76 11.37 -5.17 6.30
N GLY A 77 10.76 -5.15 5.11
CA GLY A 77 9.43 -5.69 4.87
C GLY A 77 8.33 -4.99 5.66
N ALA A 78 7.43 -5.74 6.28
CA ALA A 78 6.32 -5.16 7.04
C ALA A 78 6.80 -4.22 8.16
N ALA A 79 7.93 -4.53 8.80
CA ALA A 79 8.55 -3.67 9.82
C ALA A 79 9.05 -2.33 9.25
N ALA A 80 9.33 -2.27 7.95
CA ALA A 80 9.62 -1.04 7.21
C ALA A 80 8.38 -0.46 6.49
N SER A 81 7.17 -0.91 6.83
CA SER A 81 5.89 -0.52 6.20
C SER A 81 5.74 -0.93 4.73
N TYR A 82 6.33 -2.07 4.33
CA TYR A 82 6.21 -2.63 2.98
C TYR A 82 5.27 -3.84 2.92
N SER A 83 4.58 -4.00 1.79
CA SER A 83 3.83 -5.23 1.44
C SER A 83 4.80 -6.36 1.05
N VAL A 84 4.31 -7.59 1.00
CA VAL A 84 5.12 -8.76 0.60
C VAL A 84 5.71 -8.58 -0.80
N VAL A 85 4.89 -8.24 -1.79
CA VAL A 85 5.34 -8.00 -3.18
C VAL A 85 6.46 -6.96 -3.21
N ARG A 86 6.29 -5.87 -2.46
CA ARG A 86 7.28 -4.80 -2.41
C ARG A 86 8.57 -5.22 -1.70
N SER A 87 8.44 -5.96 -0.61
CA SER A 87 9.58 -6.54 0.11
C SER A 87 10.41 -7.42 -0.83
N LEU A 88 9.77 -8.29 -1.60
CA LEU A 88 10.47 -9.15 -2.56
C LEU A 88 11.15 -8.32 -3.66
N SER A 89 10.49 -7.29 -4.19
CA SER A 89 11.08 -6.44 -5.25
C SER A 89 12.27 -5.59 -4.77
N GLU A 90 12.24 -5.14 -3.51
CA GLU A 90 13.24 -4.22 -2.96
C GLU A 90 14.40 -4.94 -2.26
N ALA A 91 14.22 -6.22 -1.90
CA ALA A 91 15.21 -7.02 -1.20
C ALA A 91 16.59 -7.05 -1.90
N PRO A 92 16.70 -7.26 -3.24
CA PRO A 92 18.00 -7.32 -3.89
C PRO A 92 18.77 -5.99 -3.79
N LYS A 93 18.07 -4.87 -4.06
CA LYS A 93 18.67 -3.53 -3.98
C LYS A 93 19.10 -3.22 -2.55
N TYR A 94 18.24 -3.48 -1.58
CA TYR A 94 18.55 -3.23 -0.18
C TYR A 94 19.75 -4.07 0.28
N ALA A 95 19.77 -5.37 -0.01
CA ALA A 95 20.89 -6.25 0.32
C ALA A 95 22.21 -5.79 -0.32
N SER A 96 22.18 -5.30 -1.57
CA SER A 96 23.38 -4.79 -2.25
C SER A 96 23.99 -3.57 -1.54
N VAL A 97 23.15 -2.64 -1.05
CA VAL A 97 23.60 -1.46 -0.32
C VAL A 97 24.14 -1.83 1.06
N ILE A 98 23.48 -2.77 1.76
CA ILE A 98 24.03 -3.29 3.03
C ILE A 98 25.40 -3.95 2.80
N ALA A 99 25.56 -4.71 1.72
CA ALA A 99 26.82 -5.35 1.39
C ALA A 99 27.93 -4.32 1.06
N SER A 100 27.62 -3.21 0.39
CA SER A 100 28.61 -2.15 0.13
C SER A 100 29.01 -1.43 1.41
N ILE A 101 28.04 -1.05 2.24
CA ILE A 101 28.26 -0.41 3.55
C ILE A 101 29.19 -1.27 4.42
N LEU A 102 28.95 -2.58 4.50
CA LEU A 102 29.79 -3.50 5.29
C LEU A 102 31.21 -3.59 4.73
N LYS A 103 31.40 -3.63 3.40
CA LYS A 103 32.72 -3.67 2.77
C LYS A 103 33.54 -2.40 3.02
N GLU A 104 32.90 -1.23 2.93
CA GLU A 104 33.53 0.07 3.18
C GLU A 104 33.89 0.27 4.66
N GLY A 105 33.03 -0.21 5.58
CA GLY A 105 33.31 -0.21 7.01
C GLY A 105 34.53 -1.06 7.39
N HIS A 106 34.79 -2.16 6.66
CA HIS A 106 35.97 -3.00 6.86
C HIS A 106 37.26 -2.39 6.30
N THR A 107 37.19 -1.55 5.27
CA THR A 107 38.37 -0.88 4.67
C THR A 107 38.73 0.41 5.40
N SER A 108 37.73 1.13 5.92
CA SER A 108 37.91 2.41 6.61
C SER A 108 38.35 2.27 8.07
N SER A 109 38.17 1.10 8.70
CA SER A 109 38.67 0.85 10.06
C SER A 109 40.20 0.68 10.13
N ILE A 110 40.87 0.47 9.00
CA ILE A 110 42.34 0.35 8.91
C ILE A 110 43.00 1.72 8.75
N ILE A 111 42.27 2.75 8.29
CA ILE A 111 42.83 4.06 7.95
C ILE A 111 41.83 5.15 8.35
N THR A 112 42.15 5.90 9.41
CA THR A 112 41.51 7.16 9.88
C THR A 112 40.20 7.08 10.68
N HIS A 113 40.31 7.46 11.96
CA HIS A 113 39.23 7.58 12.95
C HIS A 113 38.37 8.87 12.83
N GLU A 114 38.58 9.72 11.82
CA GLU A 114 38.01 11.09 11.79
C GLU A 114 37.17 11.44 10.55
N ARG A 115 36.96 10.52 9.61
CA ARG A 115 36.17 10.85 8.40
C ARG A 115 34.68 10.66 8.67
N SER A 116 33.98 11.79 8.85
CA SER A 116 32.53 11.99 8.67
C SER A 116 31.68 10.73 8.88
N LYS A 117 31.15 10.56 10.11
CA LYS A 117 30.06 9.62 10.40
C LYS A 117 28.79 10.03 9.64
N GLU A 118 28.79 9.98 8.31
CA GLU A 118 27.55 9.75 7.59
C GLU A 118 26.93 8.52 8.23
N ASN A 119 25.73 8.71 8.78
CA ASN A 119 25.09 7.67 9.55
C ASN A 119 24.81 6.52 8.59
N LEU A 120 25.60 5.44 8.63
CA LEU A 120 25.48 4.30 7.72
C LEU A 120 24.04 3.75 7.69
N SER A 121 23.32 3.87 8.82
CA SER A 121 21.90 3.52 8.88
C SER A 121 21.03 4.43 8.00
N MET A 122 21.36 5.71 7.89
CA MET A 122 20.67 6.67 7.02
C MET A 122 20.85 6.33 5.55
N GLN A 123 22.02 5.85 5.13
CA GLN A 123 22.23 5.37 3.74
C GLN A 123 21.33 4.16 3.43
N ALA A 124 21.25 3.19 4.36
CA ALA A 124 20.34 2.05 4.24
C ALA A 124 18.86 2.49 4.25
N TRP A 125 18.47 3.41 5.12
CA TRP A 125 17.11 3.96 5.18
C TRP A 125 16.73 4.73 3.92
N ASN A 126 17.64 5.53 3.37
CA ASN A 126 17.42 6.26 2.12
C ASN A 126 17.30 5.33 0.91
N THR A 127 17.84 4.11 1.00
CA THR A 127 17.63 3.08 -0.01
C THR A 127 16.20 2.52 0.02
N LEU A 128 15.65 2.29 1.22
CA LEU A 128 14.27 1.83 1.38
C LEU A 128 13.25 2.94 1.18
N TRP A 129 13.52 4.14 1.67
CA TRP A 129 12.59 5.27 1.64
C TRP A 129 13.21 6.49 0.93
N PRO A 130 13.62 6.36 -0.35
CA PRO A 130 14.00 7.52 -1.15
C PRO A 130 12.77 8.43 -1.35
N GLN A 131 13.03 9.67 -1.76
CA GLN A 131 11.97 10.69 -1.89
C GLN A 131 10.83 10.24 -2.79
N GLU A 132 11.14 9.55 -3.88
CA GLU A 132 10.16 8.96 -4.78
C GLU A 132 9.17 8.01 -4.07
N ARG A 133 9.69 7.15 -3.18
CA ARG A 133 8.83 6.23 -2.41
C ARG A 133 7.99 6.98 -1.38
N LYS A 134 8.53 8.05 -0.78
CA LYS A 134 7.77 8.91 0.14
C LYS A 134 6.60 9.59 -0.59
N ARG A 135 6.80 10.10 -1.82
CA ARG A 135 5.74 10.68 -2.67
C ARG A 135 4.65 9.68 -3.01
N GLN A 136 5.02 8.50 -3.52
CA GLN A 136 4.06 7.42 -3.81
C GLN A 136 3.26 7.03 -2.58
N ARG A 137 3.91 6.85 -1.42
CA ARG A 137 3.21 6.54 -0.17
C ARG A 137 2.22 7.63 0.21
N ALA A 138 2.63 8.89 0.16
CA ALA A 138 1.74 10.00 0.49
C ALA A 138 0.49 10.03 -0.41
N PHE A 139 0.66 9.73 -1.70
CA PHE A 139 -0.46 9.55 -2.63
C PHE A 139 -1.40 8.41 -2.23
N PHE A 140 -0.86 7.23 -1.90
CA PHE A 140 -1.68 6.08 -1.49
C PHE A 140 -2.40 6.34 -0.15
N LEU A 141 -1.78 7.05 0.79
CA LEU A 141 -2.42 7.45 2.05
C LEU A 141 -3.59 8.42 1.81
N PHE A 142 -3.42 9.37 0.90
CA PHE A 142 -4.50 10.26 0.47
C PHE A 142 -5.66 9.45 -0.14
N GLY A 143 -5.38 8.56 -1.09
CA GLY A 143 -6.41 7.70 -1.69
C GLY A 143 -7.12 6.79 -0.67
N LEU A 144 -6.38 6.24 0.29
CA LEU A 144 -6.93 5.43 1.38
C LEU A 144 -7.86 6.25 2.28
N ALA A 145 -7.45 7.47 2.66
CA ALA A 145 -8.25 8.37 3.48
C ALA A 145 -9.56 8.75 2.78
N LEU A 146 -9.51 9.00 1.46
CA LEU A 146 -10.70 9.25 0.65
C LEU A 146 -11.66 8.05 0.67
N ILE A 147 -11.15 6.85 0.36
CA ILE A 147 -11.93 5.60 0.32
C ILE A 147 -12.65 5.35 1.65
N LEU A 148 -11.99 5.64 2.78
CA LEU A 148 -12.58 5.48 4.12
C LEU A 148 -13.75 6.44 4.41
N GLN A 149 -13.86 7.56 3.68
CA GLN A 149 -14.90 8.57 3.83
C GLN A 149 -16.11 8.33 2.91
N LEU A 150 -15.94 7.56 1.85
CA LEU A 150 -17.01 7.26 0.90
C LEU A 150 -18.05 6.32 1.52
N ASP A 151 -19.28 6.39 1.01
CA ASP A 151 -20.35 5.44 1.27
C ASP A 151 -20.36 4.31 0.22
N ILE A 152 -21.37 3.41 0.28
CA ILE A 152 -21.44 2.23 -0.60
C ILE A 152 -21.49 2.66 -2.07
N GLU A 153 -22.36 3.62 -2.39
CA GLU A 153 -22.53 4.11 -3.76
C GLU A 153 -21.31 4.91 -4.25
N GLY A 154 -20.71 5.73 -3.37
CA GLY A 154 -19.48 6.44 -3.63
C GLY A 154 -18.32 5.51 -3.98
N ILE A 155 -18.18 4.39 -3.27
CA ILE A 155 -17.14 3.39 -3.57
C ILE A 155 -17.40 2.63 -4.86
N ARG A 156 -18.64 2.23 -5.13
CA ARG A 156 -18.99 1.61 -6.41
C ARG A 156 -18.62 2.54 -7.55
N THR A 157 -18.97 3.82 -7.42
CA THR A 157 -18.63 4.87 -8.38
C THR A 157 -17.13 5.05 -8.52
N PHE A 158 -16.39 5.07 -7.39
CA PHE A 158 -14.94 5.19 -7.38
C PHE A 158 -14.28 4.03 -8.14
N PHE A 159 -14.57 2.77 -7.78
CA PHE A 159 -13.95 1.61 -8.44
C PHE A 159 -14.39 1.46 -9.89
N HIS A 160 -15.65 1.77 -10.21
CA HIS A 160 -16.10 1.80 -11.60
C HIS A 160 -15.32 2.84 -12.42
N THR A 161 -15.04 4.02 -11.86
CA THR A 161 -14.20 5.03 -12.52
C THR A 161 -12.75 4.56 -12.63
N PHE A 162 -12.20 4.00 -11.55
CA PHE A 162 -10.84 3.47 -11.46
C PHE A 162 -10.54 2.43 -12.55
N PHE A 163 -11.40 1.43 -12.71
CA PHE A 163 -11.22 0.37 -13.70
C PHE A 163 -11.56 0.78 -15.14
N ARG A 164 -12.14 1.98 -15.35
CA ARG A 164 -12.33 2.55 -16.70
C ARG A 164 -11.09 3.27 -17.24
N LEU A 165 -10.09 3.48 -16.40
CA LEU A 165 -8.81 4.02 -16.85
C LEU A 165 -8.08 3.04 -17.79
N PRO A 166 -7.12 3.52 -18.60
CA PRO A 166 -6.26 2.64 -19.39
C PRO A 166 -5.65 1.51 -18.55
N ASN A 167 -5.54 0.30 -19.14
CA ASN A 167 -5.09 -0.89 -18.42
C ASN A 167 -3.78 -0.70 -17.66
N TRP A 168 -2.80 -0.07 -18.30
CA TRP A 168 -1.49 0.17 -17.67
C TRP A 168 -1.56 1.05 -16.42
N MET A 169 -2.54 1.96 -16.32
CA MET A 169 -2.70 2.86 -15.17
C MET A 169 -3.22 2.12 -13.95
N TRP A 170 -4.38 1.46 -14.06
CA TRP A 170 -4.94 0.77 -12.91
C TRP A 170 -4.13 -0.47 -12.54
N GLN A 171 -3.56 -1.19 -13.52
CA GLN A 171 -2.65 -2.30 -13.26
C GLN A 171 -1.38 -1.81 -12.57
N GLY A 172 -0.79 -0.71 -13.05
CA GLY A 172 0.41 -0.15 -12.45
C GLY A 172 0.16 0.39 -11.04
N PHE A 173 -1.02 0.98 -10.81
CA PHE A 173 -1.42 1.45 -9.49
C PHE A 173 -1.50 0.28 -8.49
N LEU A 174 -2.21 -0.80 -8.85
CA LEU A 174 -2.32 -2.00 -8.01
C LEU A 174 -0.98 -2.73 -7.87
N GLY A 175 -0.15 -2.71 -8.89
CA GLY A 175 1.20 -3.29 -8.89
C GLY A 175 2.26 -2.44 -8.20
N SER A 176 1.93 -1.23 -7.72
CA SER A 176 2.90 -0.26 -7.17
C SER A 176 4.07 0.05 -8.11
N SER A 177 3.85 0.01 -9.43
CA SER A 177 4.88 0.24 -10.45
C SER A 177 4.86 1.66 -11.04
N LEU A 178 3.78 2.42 -10.82
CA LEU A 178 3.69 3.82 -11.27
C LEU A 178 4.67 4.73 -10.52
N SER A 179 5.36 5.60 -11.24
CA SER A 179 6.13 6.69 -10.63
C SER A 179 5.21 7.73 -9.97
N SER A 180 5.77 8.61 -9.15
CA SER A 180 5.05 9.71 -8.53
C SER A 180 4.45 10.65 -9.57
N THR A 181 5.13 10.85 -10.70
CA THR A 181 4.62 11.58 -11.87
C THR A 181 3.45 10.85 -12.52
N ASP A 182 3.56 9.54 -12.73
CA ASP A 182 2.46 8.73 -13.26
C ASP A 182 1.24 8.76 -12.33
N LEU A 183 1.44 8.84 -11.01
CA LEU A 183 0.36 8.97 -10.03
C LEU A 183 -0.34 10.34 -10.12
N VAL A 184 0.38 11.41 -10.44
CA VAL A 184 -0.23 12.72 -10.72
C VAL A 184 -1.07 12.66 -11.99
N LEU A 185 -0.54 12.04 -13.06
CA LEU A 185 -1.30 11.79 -14.29
C LEU A 185 -2.53 10.92 -13.99
N PHE A 186 -2.36 9.85 -13.23
CA PHE A 186 -3.45 8.98 -12.78
C PHE A 186 -4.56 9.77 -12.08
N ALA A 187 -4.21 10.66 -11.13
CA ALA A 187 -5.19 11.50 -10.44
C ALA A 187 -5.93 12.44 -11.41
N PHE A 188 -5.22 13.01 -12.37
CA PHE A 188 -5.81 13.88 -13.38
C PHE A 188 -6.81 13.12 -14.27
N TYR A 189 -6.44 11.94 -14.75
CA TYR A 189 -7.32 11.09 -15.54
C TYR A 189 -8.53 10.61 -14.72
N MET A 190 -8.33 10.20 -13.45
CA MET A 190 -9.42 9.89 -12.53
C MET A 190 -10.41 11.06 -12.44
N PHE A 191 -9.91 12.29 -12.28
CA PHE A 191 -10.74 13.47 -12.16
C PHE A 191 -11.54 13.76 -13.44
N ILE A 192 -10.92 13.61 -14.62
CA ILE A 192 -11.58 13.79 -15.92
C ILE A 192 -12.70 12.77 -16.12
N VAL A 193 -12.48 11.50 -15.81
CA VAL A 193 -13.47 10.43 -16.06
C VAL A 193 -14.53 10.36 -14.96
N ALA A 194 -14.22 10.83 -13.75
CA ALA A 194 -15.12 10.79 -12.61
C ALA A 194 -16.42 11.59 -12.85
N PRO A 195 -17.57 11.10 -12.35
CA PRO A 195 -18.80 11.89 -12.29
C PRO A 195 -18.69 13.05 -11.29
N ASN A 196 -19.55 14.06 -11.43
CA ASN A 196 -19.47 15.33 -10.68
C ASN A 196 -19.52 15.15 -9.15
N ASN A 197 -20.30 14.19 -8.66
CA ASN A 197 -20.35 13.84 -7.23
C ASN A 197 -18.97 13.39 -6.71
N LEU A 198 -18.29 12.52 -7.46
CA LEU A 198 -16.95 12.05 -7.10
C LEU A 198 -15.90 13.15 -7.24
N ARG A 199 -15.99 14.00 -8.28
CA ARG A 199 -15.11 15.18 -8.42
C ARG A 199 -15.22 16.13 -7.23
N MET A 200 -16.44 16.45 -6.80
CA MET A 200 -16.67 17.31 -5.65
C MET A 200 -16.12 16.68 -4.36
N CYS A 201 -16.27 15.36 -4.19
CA CYS A 201 -15.67 14.63 -3.08
C CYS A 201 -14.13 14.72 -3.10
N LEU A 202 -13.50 14.50 -4.26
CA LEU A 202 -12.05 14.61 -4.44
C LEU A 202 -11.52 16.00 -4.07
N VAL A 203 -12.16 17.06 -4.58
CA VAL A 203 -11.77 18.45 -4.28
C VAL A 203 -11.94 18.76 -2.80
N ARG A 204 -13.08 18.39 -2.22
CA ARG A 204 -13.32 18.58 -0.78
C ARG A 204 -12.25 17.85 0.04
N HIS A 205 -11.97 16.60 -0.28
CA HIS A 205 -10.98 15.80 0.43
C HIS A 205 -9.57 16.40 0.32
N LEU A 206 -9.16 16.88 -0.86
CA LEU A 206 -7.88 17.56 -1.08
C LEU A 206 -7.72 18.81 -0.19
N LEU A 207 -8.80 19.57 0.02
CA LEU A 207 -8.78 20.82 0.77
C LEU A 207 -8.95 20.63 2.28
N SER A 208 -9.77 19.67 2.71
CA SER A 208 -10.15 19.52 4.13
C SER A 208 -9.38 18.44 4.88
N ASP A 209 -8.86 17.42 4.18
CA ASP A 209 -8.17 16.30 4.83
C ASP A 209 -6.68 16.60 5.02
N PRO A 210 -6.10 16.34 6.21
CA PRO A 210 -4.66 16.54 6.47
C PRO A 210 -3.75 15.76 5.51
N THR A 211 -4.22 14.63 4.97
CA THR A 211 -3.47 13.83 3.99
C THR A 211 -3.29 14.58 2.67
N GLY A 212 -4.21 15.48 2.29
CA GLY A 212 -4.08 16.33 1.10
C GLY A 212 -2.89 17.28 1.22
N THR A 213 -2.80 18.01 2.34
CA THR A 213 -1.67 18.91 2.64
C THR A 213 -0.35 18.12 2.70
N THR A 214 -0.36 16.96 3.35
CA THR A 214 0.83 16.09 3.48
C THR A 214 1.31 15.61 2.11
N MET A 215 0.40 15.17 1.24
CA MET A 215 0.70 14.75 -0.12
C MET A 215 1.34 15.89 -0.91
N VAL A 216 0.69 17.06 -0.99
CA VAL A 216 1.21 18.22 -1.73
C VAL A 216 2.61 18.61 -1.25
N ARG A 217 2.81 18.71 0.07
CA ARG A 217 4.13 19.04 0.64
C ARG A 217 5.20 18.03 0.26
N THR A 218 4.87 16.74 0.32
CA THR A 218 5.82 15.65 0.00
C THR A 218 6.21 15.67 -1.48
N TYR A 219 5.26 15.99 -2.36
CA TYR A 219 5.52 16.15 -3.79
C TYR A 219 6.39 17.37 -4.11
N LEU A 220 6.25 18.47 -3.37
CA LEU A 220 7.04 19.70 -3.55
C LEU A 220 8.42 19.65 -2.90
N THR A 221 8.68 18.67 -2.03
CA THR A 221 10.00 18.50 -1.40
C THR A 221 10.98 17.98 -2.46
N ILE A 222 12.05 18.75 -2.70
CA ILE A 222 13.14 18.46 -3.66
C ILE A 222 14.12 17.49 -3.01
#